data_AF-A0A955J2C5-F1
#
_entry.id   AF-A0A955J2C5-F1
#
_cell.length_a   1.000
_cell.length_b   1.000
_cell.length_c   1.000
_cell.angle_alpha   90.00
_cell.angle_beta   90.00
_cell.angle_gamma   90.00
#
_symmetry.space_group_name_H-M   'P 1'
#
loop_
_entity.id
_entity.type
_entity.pdbx_description
1 polymer ?
#
loop_
_entity_poly.entity_id
_entity_poly.type
_entity_poly.pdbx_seq_one_letter_code
_entity_poly.pdbx_strand_id
1 'polypeptide(L)' 'MGKPKKQTSKRKKGLRRSHLVVDLARRVNAKSPVKVYTTKRESAKKEVSKK' A
#
# COMPACT_ATOMS: atom_id res chain seq x y z
N MET A 1 21.32 -18.20 9.81
CA MET A 1 20.21 -17.79 8.93
C MET A 1 20.10 -18.75 7.77
N GLY A 2 18.93 -19.37 7.56
CA GLY A 2 18.74 -20.32 6.47
C GLY A 2 18.72 -19.62 5.11
N LYS A 3 19.58 -20.03 4.17
CA LYS A 3 19.55 -19.53 2.79
C LYS A 3 18.31 -20.09 2.09
N PRO A 4 17.53 -19.26 1.37
CA PRO A 4 16.38 -19.75 0.62
C PRO A 4 16.83 -20.71 -0.49
N LYS A 5 16.17 -21.88 -0.59
CA LYS A 5 16.48 -22.90 -1.60
C LYS A 5 16.21 -22.41 -3.03
N LYS A 6 15.24 -21.52 -3.22
CA LYS A 6 14.79 -21.00 -4.51
C LYS A 6 14.47 -19.51 -4.41
N GLN A 7 14.61 -18.80 -5.53
CA GLN A 7 14.21 -17.40 -5.63
C GLN A 7 12.69 -17.28 -5.62
N THR A 8 12.17 -16.29 -4.90
CA THR A 8 10.73 -15.97 -4.93
C THR A 8 10.35 -15.37 -6.29
N SER A 9 9.22 -15.79 -6.85
CA SER A 9 8.70 -15.23 -8.10
C SER A 9 8.45 -13.72 -8.01
N LYS A 10 8.53 -13.02 -9.15
CA LYS A 10 8.27 -11.57 -9.25
C LYS A 10 6.91 -11.20 -8.65
N ARG A 11 5.87 -12.00 -8.92
CA ARG A 11 4.52 -11.84 -8.35
C ARG A 11 4.52 -11.92 -6.81
N LYS A 12 5.16 -12.95 -6.23
CA LYS A 12 5.22 -13.13 -4.76
C LYS A 12 6.01 -12.01 -4.08
N LYS A 13 7.05 -11.49 -4.75
CA LYS A 13 7.81 -10.32 -4.29
C LYS A 13 6.95 -9.05 -4.27
N GLY A 14 6.17 -8.81 -5.31
CA GLY A 14 5.27 -7.67 -5.43
C GLY A 14 4.13 -7.70 -4.42
N LEU A 15 3.44 -8.84 -4.27
CA LEU A 15 2.37 -9.02 -3.28
C LEU A 15 2.86 -8.79 -1.86
N ARG A 16 4.07 -9.26 -1.52
CA ARG A 16 4.63 -9.00 -0.19
C ARG A 16 4.94 -7.52 0.04
N ARG A 17 5.21 -6.74 -1.02
CA ARG A 17 5.55 -5.31 -0.94
C ARG A 17 4.35 -4.38 -1.16
N SER A 18 3.14 -4.90 -1.35
CA SER A 18 1.96 -4.07 -1.63
C SER A 18 1.64 -3.09 -0.49
N HIS A 19 1.83 -3.52 0.76
CA HIS A 19 1.60 -2.67 1.94
C HIS A 19 2.49 -1.42 1.98
N LEU A 20 3.73 -1.50 1.48
CA LEU A 20 4.65 -0.35 1.48
C LEU A 20 4.12 0.81 0.64
N VAL A 21 3.45 0.51 -0.47
CA VAL A 21 2.85 1.53 -1.35
C VAL A 21 1.68 2.21 -0.65
N VAL A 22 0.86 1.45 0.07
CA VAL A 22 -0.28 1.94 0.85
C VAL A 22 0.19 2.83 2.00
N ASP A 23 1.16 2.36 2.78
CA ASP A 23 1.68 3.09 3.94
C ASP A 23 2.38 4.38 3.51
N LEU A 24 3.10 4.36 2.39
CA LEU A 24 3.72 5.55 1.83
C LEU A 24 2.66 6.58 1.41
N ALA A 25 1.63 6.14 0.69
CA ALA A 25 0.55 7.04 0.26
C ALA A 25 -0.17 7.68 1.45
N ARG A 26 -0.43 6.94 2.53
CA ARG A 26 -1.02 7.48 3.77
C ARG A 26 -0.11 8.52 4.43
N ARG A 27 1.20 8.26 4.53
CA ARG A 27 2.16 9.21 5.11
C ARG A 27 2.27 10.49 4.27
N VAL A 28 2.30 10.36 2.94
CA VAL A 28 2.34 11.53 2.05
C VAL A 28 1.06 12.35 2.16
N ASN A 29 -0.11 11.72 2.16
CA ASN A 29 -1.39 12.40 2.32
C ASN A 29 -1.53 13.12 3.68
N ALA A 30 -0.83 12.66 4.72
CA ALA A 30 -0.82 13.31 6.03
C ALA A 30 0.12 14.54 6.11
N LYS A 31 1.15 14.62 5.25
CA LYS A 31 2.23 15.62 5.37
C LYS A 31 2.31 16.59 4.19
N SER A 32 1.86 16.18 3.01
CA SER A 32 2.01 16.93 1.77
C SER A 32 0.67 17.54 1.34
N PRO A 33 0.66 18.75 0.76
CA PRO A 33 -0.52 19.30 0.09
C PRO A 33 -0.90 18.50 -1.16
N VAL A 34 0.01 17.68 -1.70
CA VAL A 34 -0.22 16.83 -2.87
C VAL A 34 -0.89 15.53 -2.45
N LYS A 35 -2.13 15.32 -2.91
CA LYS A 35 -2.88 14.07 -2.69
C LYS A 35 -2.40 12.96 -3.61
N VAL A 36 -2.01 11.84 -3.03
CA VAL A 36 -1.61 10.62 -3.73
C VAL A 36 -2.76 9.61 -3.71
N TYR A 37 -3.12 9.11 -4.89
CA TYR A 37 -4.11 8.05 -5.03
C TYR A 37 -3.54 6.72 -4.54
N THR A 38 -4.31 6.04 -3.70
CA THR A 38 -4.01 4.68 -3.28
C THR A 38 -4.53 3.67 -4.31
N THR A 39 -4.48 2.37 -4.00
CA THR A 39 -4.99 1.34 -4.91
C THR A 39 -6.51 1.46 -5.10
N LYS A 40 -7.01 1.15 -6.31
CA LYS A 40 -8.43 1.21 -6.71
C LYS A 40 -9.40 0.44 -5.78
N ARG A 41 -8.89 -0.48 -4.95
CA ARG A 41 -9.66 -1.30 -4.00
C ARG A 41 -9.17 -1.17 -2.56
N GLU A 42 -8.68 -0.01 -2.15
CA GLU A 42 -8.76 0.28 -0.71
C GLU A 42 -10.23 0.33 -0.35
N SER A 43 -10.71 -0.73 0.28
CA SER A 43 -12.06 -0.86 0.80
C SER A 43 -12.36 0.38 1.62
N ALA A 44 -13.13 1.29 1.02
CA ALA A 44 -13.46 2.56 1.58
C ALA A 44 -14.04 2.33 2.98
N LYS A 45 -13.36 2.85 4.00
CA LYS A 45 -14.10 3.32 5.16
C LYS A 45 -14.95 4.46 4.60
N LYS A 46 -16.25 4.22 4.38
CA LYS A 46 -17.16 5.26 3.89
C LYS A 46 -16.99 6.46 4.80
N GLU A 47 -16.50 7.58 4.26
CA GLU A 47 -16.60 8.84 4.96
C GLU A 47 -18.10 9.13 5.10
N VAL A 48 -18.57 9.19 6.34
CA VAL A 48 -19.92 9.67 6.64
C VAL A 48 -19.88 11.16 6.36
N SER A 49 -20.44 11.57 5.22
CA SER A 49 -20.66 12.98 4.91
C SER A 49 -21.48 13.59 6.04
N LYS A 50 -20.89 14.49 6.83
CA LYS A 50 -21.65 15.28 7.79
C LYS A 50 -22.50 16.28 7.02
N LYS A 51 -23.81 16.20 7.31
CA LYS A 51 -24.86 17.09 6.84
C LYS A 51 -24.68 18.50 7.40
#